data_AF-A0AAI9TDB8-F1
#
_entry.id   AF-A0AAI9TDB8-F1
#
_cell.length_a   1.000
_cell.length_b   1.000
_cell.length_c   1.000
_cell.angle_alpha   90.00
_cell.angle_beta   90.00
_cell.angle_gamma   90.00
#
_symmetry.space_group_name_H-M   'P 1'
#
loop_
_entity.id
_entity.type
_entity.pdbx_description
1 polymer ?
#
loop_
_entity_poly.entity_id
_entity_poly.type
_entity_poly.pdbx_seq_one_letter_code
_entity_poly.pdbx_strand_id
1 'polypeptide(L)'
;MTFPWIYPVRAVQALFGVIVIGLTGYVVSTFYNEWPYSNTVNFLLFLGCWTTFVAVPYLTISPIWLPRLAHHNIIPAVEVITMIFWFAGFIAMGAMLPSRWRHGSHGSAYSSLQAATIFGSFEW
;
A
#
# COMPACT_ATOMS: atom_id res chain seq x y z
N MET A 1 3.32 11.01 30.90
CA MET A 1 3.85 10.02 29.95
C MET A 1 3.58 10.54 28.55
N THR A 2 4.62 10.88 27.78
CA THR A 2 4.47 11.31 26.39
C THR A 2 4.17 10.07 25.56
N PHE A 3 2.97 10.00 24.98
CA PHE A 3 2.63 8.93 24.04
C PHE A 3 3.51 9.10 22.79
N PRO A 4 4.32 8.10 22.41
CA PRO A 4 5.20 8.25 21.25
C PRO A 4 4.36 8.43 19.98
N TRP A 5 4.57 9.54 19.26
CA TRP A 5 3.83 9.91 18.05
C TRP A 5 3.93 8.87 16.93
N ILE A 6 4.92 7.99 17.00
CA ILE A 6 5.15 6.92 16.03
C ILE A 6 4.02 5.88 16.02
N TYR A 7 3.40 5.57 17.16
CA TYR A 7 2.34 4.53 17.21
C TYR A 7 1.08 4.91 16.44
N PRO A 8 0.54 6.15 16.55
CA PRO A 8 -0.51 6.64 15.67
C PRO A 8 -0.15 6.55 14.19
N VAL A 9 1.09 6.92 13.84
CA VAL A 9 1.54 6.89 12.44
C VAL A 9 1.54 5.47 11.91
N ARG A 10 2.02 4.48 12.69
CA ARG A 10 1.93 3.06 12.32
C ARG A 10 0.51 2.56 12.18
N ALA A 11 -0.41 3.02 13.03
CA ALA A 11 -1.81 2.65 12.94
C ALA A 11 -2.46 3.19 11.65
N VAL A 12 -2.14 4.43 11.27
CA VAL A 12 -2.60 5.04 10.00
C VAL A 12 -1.98 4.31 8.80
N GLN A 13 -0.70 3.99 8.88
CA GLN A 13 0.02 3.23 7.84
C GLN A 13 -0.61 1.83 7.63
N ALA A 14 -0.94 1.11 8.70
CA ALA A 14 -1.65 -0.17 8.58
C ALA A 14 -3.07 0.00 8.02
N LEU A 15 -3.79 1.05 8.43
CA LEU A 15 -5.14 1.33 7.94
C LEU A 15 -5.15 1.61 6.43
N PHE A 16 -4.23 2.45 5.95
CA PHE A 16 -4.10 2.73 4.52
C PHE A 16 -3.73 1.47 3.74
N GLY A 17 -2.86 0.62 4.29
CA GLY A 17 -2.47 -0.64 3.67
C GLY A 17 -3.67 -1.58 3.50
N VAL A 18 -4.50 -1.70 4.53
CA VAL A 18 -5.75 -2.47 4.48
C VAL A 18 -6.73 -1.91 3.46
N ILE A 19 -6.88 -0.58 3.39
CA ILE A 19 -7.74 0.07 2.39
C ILE A 19 -7.25 -0.27 0.97
N VAL A 20 -5.94 -0.17 0.72
CA VAL A 20 -5.37 -0.50 -0.61
C VAL A 20 -5.57 -1.98 -0.94
N ILE A 21 -5.39 -2.90 0.02
CA ILE A 21 -5.70 -4.33 -0.17
C ILE A 21 -7.17 -4.51 -0.58
N GLY A 22 -8.12 -3.87 0.13
CA GLY A 22 -9.54 -3.99 -0.18
C GLY A 22 -9.90 -3.45 -1.56
N LEU A 23 -9.39 -2.26 -1.91
CA LEU A 23 -9.66 -1.62 -3.19
C LEU A 23 -9.06 -2.41 -4.37
N THR A 24 -7.81 -2.85 -4.24
CA THR A 24 -7.15 -3.63 -5.28
C THR A 24 -7.72 -5.04 -5.37
N GLY A 25 -8.05 -5.69 -4.26
CA GLY A 25 -8.71 -6.99 -4.23
C GLY A 25 -10.08 -6.97 -4.93
N TYR A 26 -10.87 -5.91 -4.71
CA TYR A 26 -12.13 -5.70 -5.44
C TYR A 26 -11.90 -5.61 -6.95
N VAL A 27 -10.92 -4.81 -7.38
CA VAL A 27 -10.57 -4.65 -8.80
C VAL A 27 -10.10 -5.97 -9.41
N VAL A 28 -9.25 -6.72 -8.70
CA VAL A 28 -8.78 -8.04 -9.11
C VAL A 28 -9.96 -9.01 -9.29
N SER A 29 -10.92 -9.01 -8.36
CA SER A 29 -12.11 -9.87 -8.45
C SER A 29 -13.03 -9.48 -9.62
N THR A 30 -13.13 -8.18 -9.93
CA THR A 30 -14.02 -7.65 -10.98
C THR A 30 -13.47 -7.97 -12.37
N PHE A 31 -12.16 -7.81 -12.56
CA PHE A 31 -11.49 -8.05 -13.84
C PHE A 31 -10.84 -9.45 -13.92
N TYR A 32 -11.22 -10.39 -13.04
CA TYR A 32 -10.61 -11.71 -12.98
C TYR A 32 -10.65 -12.47 -14.32
N ASN A 33 -11.74 -12.31 -15.08
CA ASN A 33 -11.93 -12.96 -16.39
C ASN A 33 -11.72 -12.00 -17.58
N GLU A 34 -11.37 -10.74 -17.34
CA GLU A 34 -11.26 -9.72 -18.38
C GLU A 34 -9.79 -9.32 -18.60
N TRP A 35 -9.39 -9.22 -19.87
CA TRP A 35 -8.06 -8.77 -20.28
C TRP A 35 -8.08 -7.26 -20.58
N PRO A 36 -7.08 -6.45 -20.13
CA PRO A 36 -5.78 -6.84 -19.62
C PRO A 36 -5.67 -6.66 -18.09
N TYR A 37 -5.52 -7.77 -17.38
CA TYR A 37 -5.14 -7.76 -15.98
C TYR A 37 -3.75 -7.13 -15.83
N SER A 38 -3.67 -5.99 -15.14
CA SER A 38 -2.41 -5.26 -15.04
C SER A 38 -1.57 -5.69 -13.84
N ASN A 39 -0.31 -6.02 -14.09
CA ASN A 39 0.71 -6.26 -13.07
C ASN A 39 0.84 -5.10 -12.07
N THR A 40 0.49 -3.88 -12.46
CA THR A 40 0.53 -2.71 -11.59
C THR A 40 -0.50 -2.79 -10.45
N VAL A 41 -1.68 -3.37 -10.70
CA VAL A 41 -2.70 -3.57 -9.66
C VAL A 41 -2.24 -4.62 -8.65
N ASN A 42 -1.63 -5.71 -9.12
CA ASN A 42 -1.02 -6.72 -8.24
C ASN A 42 0.10 -6.12 -7.39
N PHE A 43 0.89 -5.22 -7.97
CA PHE A 43 1.95 -4.56 -7.25
C PHE A 43 1.39 -3.73 -6.09
N LEU A 44 0.37 -2.88 -6.31
CA LEU A 44 -0.30 -2.18 -5.21
C LEU A 44 -0.89 -3.12 -4.15
N LEU A 45 -1.49 -4.23 -4.57
CA LEU A 45 -2.02 -5.23 -3.63
C LEU A 45 -0.88 -5.81 -2.78
N PHE A 46 0.25 -6.15 -3.41
CA PHE A 46 1.46 -6.57 -2.72
C PHE A 46 1.97 -5.49 -1.76
N LEU A 47 1.96 -4.21 -2.13
CA LEU A 47 2.40 -3.12 -1.25
C LEU A 47 1.51 -2.97 -0.01
N GLY A 48 0.20 -3.09 -0.18
CA GLY A 48 -0.74 -3.11 0.94
C GLY A 48 -0.46 -4.29 1.89
N CYS A 49 -0.20 -5.49 1.34
CA CYS A 49 0.17 -6.67 2.12
C CYS A 49 1.53 -6.53 2.82
N TRP A 50 2.54 -6.04 2.11
CA TRP A 50 3.87 -5.73 2.63
C TRP A 50 3.76 -4.79 3.84
N THR A 51 3.01 -3.71 3.69
CA THR A 51 2.92 -2.67 4.72
C THR A 51 2.15 -3.16 5.94
N THR A 52 0.97 -3.73 5.72
CA THR A 52 0.07 -4.20 6.79
C THR A 52 0.66 -5.37 7.58
N PHE A 53 1.24 -6.35 6.89
CA PHE A 53 1.62 -7.63 7.50
C PHE A 53 3.13 -7.79 7.74
N VAL A 54 3.98 -6.99 7.09
CA VAL A 54 5.45 -7.10 7.23
C VAL A 54 6.03 -5.84 7.86
N ALA A 55 5.89 -4.68 7.21
CA ALA A 55 6.56 -3.45 7.63
C ALA A 55 6.05 -2.95 8.99
N VAL A 56 4.72 -2.76 9.15
CA VAL A 56 4.16 -2.23 10.41
C VAL A 56 4.42 -3.17 11.60
N PRO A 57 4.16 -4.49 11.50
CA PRO A 57 4.50 -5.42 12.58
C PRO A 57 6.00 -5.42 12.91
N TYR A 58 6.88 -5.43 11.90
CA TYR A 58 8.32 -5.36 12.13
C TYR A 58 8.74 -4.08 12.86
N LEU A 59 8.27 -2.91 12.40
CA LEU A 59 8.65 -1.61 12.96
C LEU A 59 8.06 -1.35 14.36
N THR A 60 6.95 -2.02 14.70
CA THR A 60 6.29 -1.87 16.00
C THR A 60 6.78 -2.91 17.03
N ILE A 61 6.95 -4.16 16.61
CA ILE A 61 7.27 -5.28 17.52
C ILE A 61 8.79 -5.41 17.72
N SER A 62 9.60 -5.18 16.68
CA SER A 62 11.04 -5.39 16.77
C SER A 62 11.74 -4.58 17.87
N PRO A 63 11.43 -3.29 18.11
CA PRO A 63 12.09 -2.51 19.15
C PRO A 63 11.71 -2.95 20.56
N ILE A 64 10.56 -3.62 20.72
CA ILE A 64 10.00 -4.00 22.01
C ILE A 64 10.43 -5.42 22.40
N TRP A 65 10.38 -6.36 21.45
CA TRP A 65 10.49 -7.79 21.74
C TRP A 65 11.69 -8.46 21.07
N LEU A 66 12.28 -7.87 20.02
CA LEU A 66 13.33 -8.50 19.22
C LEU A 66 14.53 -7.55 19.04
N PRO A 67 15.22 -7.15 20.13
CA PRO A 67 16.34 -6.20 20.07
C PRO A 67 17.51 -6.68 19.19
N ARG A 68 17.63 -7.99 18.93
CA ARG A 68 18.61 -8.56 17.99
C ARG A 68 18.28 -8.27 16.51
N LEU A 69 17.00 -8.12 16.18
CA LEU A 69 16.52 -7.79 14.83
C LEU A 69 16.29 -6.29 14.64
N ALA A 70 16.14 -5.54 15.75
CA ALA A 70 16.06 -4.09 15.79
C ALA A 70 17.45 -3.45 15.68
N HIS A 71 18.24 -3.85 14.68
CA HIS A 71 19.52 -3.19 14.42
C HIS A 71 19.25 -1.78 13.90
N HIS A 72 20.03 -0.79 14.36
CA HIS A 72 19.84 0.63 14.01
C HIS A 72 19.89 0.91 12.49
N ASN A 73 20.42 -0.02 11.68
CA ASN A 73 20.47 0.07 10.22
C ASN A 73 19.28 -0.60 9.53
N ILE A 74 18.64 -1.60 10.14
CA ILE A 74 17.58 -2.38 9.48
C ILE A 74 16.25 -1.64 9.57
N ILE A 75 15.96 -1.00 10.70
CA ILE A 75 14.77 -0.17 10.89
C ILE A 75 14.65 0.90 9.78
N PRO A 76 15.65 1.79 9.57
CA PRO A 76 15.57 2.78 8.50
C PRO A 76 15.61 2.13 7.11
N ALA A 77 16.25 0.98 6.93
CA ALA A 77 16.22 0.28 5.64
C ALA A 77 14.80 -0.18 5.26
N VAL A 78 14.04 -0.75 6.21
CA VAL A 78 12.65 -1.15 5.97
C VAL A 78 11.76 0.05 5.63
N GLU A 79 11.98 1.19 6.29
CA GLU A 79 11.29 2.44 5.97
C GLU A 79 11.61 2.92 4.55
N VAL A 80 12.89 2.98 4.19
CA VAL A 80 13.32 3.42 2.85
C VAL A 80 12.80 2.49 1.75
N ILE A 81 12.80 1.18 2.00
CA ILE A 81 12.22 0.20 1.06
C ILE A 81 10.72 0.46 0.90
N THR A 82 10.01 0.65 2.00
CA THR A 82 8.56 0.93 1.99
C THR A 82 8.27 2.23 1.24
N MET A 83 9.06 3.27 1.46
CA MET A 83 8.98 4.54 0.74
C MET A 83 9.18 4.35 -0.77
N ILE A 84 10.25 3.67 -1.20
CA ILE A 84 10.54 3.45 -2.63
C ILE A 84 9.42 2.65 -3.29
N PHE A 85 8.92 1.63 -2.59
CA PHE A 85 7.83 0.78 -3.06
C PHE A 85 6.56 1.58 -3.30
N TRP A 86 6.09 2.33 -2.30
CA TRP A 86 4.88 3.14 -2.45
C TRP A 86 5.05 4.24 -3.48
N PHE A 87 6.20 4.93 -3.46
CA PHE A 87 6.51 5.97 -4.45
C PHE A 87 6.44 5.46 -5.89
N ALA A 88 7.05 4.30 -6.17
CA ALA A 88 6.96 3.68 -7.49
C ALA A 88 5.53 3.20 -7.80
N GLY A 89 4.85 2.60 -6.81
CA GLY A 89 3.54 1.98 -6.99
C GLY A 89 2.44 2.98 -7.34
N PHE A 90 2.32 4.09 -6.60
CA PHE A 90 1.28 5.07 -6.87
C PHE A 90 1.53 5.80 -8.19
N ILE A 91 2.78 6.09 -8.55
CA ILE A 91 3.13 6.73 -9.82
C ILE A 91 2.79 5.81 -11.00
N ALA A 92 3.19 4.54 -10.92
CA ALA A 92 2.91 3.57 -11.98
C ALA A 92 1.40 3.40 -12.20
N MET A 93 0.60 3.41 -11.13
CA MET A 93 -0.86 3.36 -11.22
C MET A 93 -1.48 4.64 -11.76
N GLY A 94 -0.97 5.80 -11.33
CA GLY A 94 -1.36 7.09 -11.87
C GLY A 94 -1.13 7.21 -13.37
N ALA A 95 0.00 6.71 -13.86
CA ALA A 95 0.33 6.69 -15.29
C ALA A 95 -0.55 5.73 -16.11
N MET A 96 -1.06 4.67 -15.48
CA MET A 96 -1.86 3.65 -16.15
C MET A 96 -3.36 3.96 -16.17
N LEU A 97 -3.85 4.78 -15.23
CA LEU A 97 -5.27 5.10 -15.10
C LEU A 97 -5.80 5.81 -16.38
N PRO A 98 -6.77 5.21 -17.09
CA PRO A 98 -7.36 5.85 -18.26
C PRO A 98 -8.26 7.02 -17.86
N SER A 99 -8.47 7.97 -18.78
CA SER A 99 -9.34 9.11 -18.51
C SER A 99 -10.79 8.67 -18.22
N ARG A 100 -11.47 9.42 -17.34
CA ARG A 100 -12.86 9.19 -16.85
C ARG A 100 -13.89 8.91 -17.97
N TRP A 101 -13.60 9.32 -19.19
CA TRP A 101 -14.47 9.18 -20.36
C TRP A 101 -14.49 7.80 -21.02
N ARG A 102 -13.52 6.91 -20.72
CA ARG A 102 -13.48 5.53 -21.26
C ARG A 102 -14.17 4.49 -20.35
N HIS A 103 -14.86 4.94 -19.32
CA HIS A 103 -15.43 4.08 -18.29
C HIS A 103 -16.78 3.56 -18.79
N GLY A 104 -16.78 2.41 -19.46
CA GLY A 104 -17.99 1.65 -19.78
C GLY A 104 -18.66 1.09 -18.51
N SER A 105 -19.05 -0.18 -18.51
CA SER A 105 -19.70 -0.85 -17.36
C SER A 105 -18.84 -0.93 -16.07
N HIS A 106 -17.55 -0.62 -16.13
CA HIS A 106 -16.58 -0.84 -15.03
C HIS A 106 -16.15 0.43 -14.29
N GLY A 107 -16.96 1.50 -14.30
CA GLY A 107 -16.61 2.79 -13.71
C GLY A 107 -16.30 2.76 -12.20
N SER A 108 -16.88 1.83 -11.44
CA SER A 108 -16.61 1.65 -10.01
C SER A 108 -15.18 1.16 -9.76
N ALA A 109 -14.70 0.18 -10.54
CA ALA A 109 -13.37 -0.41 -10.35
C ALA A 109 -12.24 0.59 -10.67
N TYR A 110 -12.40 1.41 -11.71
CA TYR A 110 -11.44 2.50 -11.99
C TYR A 110 -11.45 3.58 -10.89
N SER A 111 -12.61 3.87 -10.31
CA SER A 111 -12.71 4.78 -9.17
C SER A 111 -11.99 4.21 -7.94
N SER A 112 -12.08 2.89 -7.71
CA SER A 112 -11.32 2.20 -6.67
C SER A 112 -9.80 2.30 -6.90
N LEU A 113 -9.33 2.18 -8.14
CA LEU A 113 -7.91 2.37 -8.47
C LEU A 113 -7.43 3.81 -8.29
N GLN A 114 -8.27 4.81 -8.61
CA GLN A 114 -7.98 6.22 -8.31
C GLN A 114 -7.82 6.44 -6.81
N ALA A 115 -8.74 5.90 -6.00
CA ALA A 115 -8.65 5.97 -4.55
C ALA A 115 -7.38 5.26 -4.02
N ALA A 116 -7.09 4.04 -4.50
CA ALA A 116 -5.90 3.30 -4.11
C ALA A 116 -4.59 4.04 -4.44
N THR A 117 -4.56 4.75 -5.57
CA THR A 117 -3.43 5.61 -5.96
C THR A 117 -3.23 6.77 -4.98
N ILE A 118 -4.31 7.43 -4.55
CA ILE A 118 -4.24 8.53 -3.59
C ILE A 118 -3.77 8.02 -2.23
N PHE A 119 -4.36 6.94 -1.71
CA PHE A 119 -3.93 6.35 -0.43
C PHE A 119 -2.46 5.92 -0.47
N GLY A 120 -2.02 5.29 -1.58
CA GLY A 120 -0.63 4.92 -1.76
C GLY A 120 0.36 6.11 -1.80
N SER A 121 -0.11 7.32 -2.12
CA SER A 121 0.72 8.53 -2.07
C SER A 121 1.02 9.03 -0.65
N PHE A 122 0.31 8.51 0.37
CA PHE A 122 0.49 8.85 1.79
C PHE A 122 1.15 7.72 2.60
N GLU A 123 1.54 6.63 1.96
CA GLU A 123 2.08 5.42 2.59
C GLU A 123 3.62 5.41 2.72
N TRP A 124 4.20 6.58 3.02
CA TRP A 124 5.65 6.78 3.19
C TRP A 124 5.95 7.91 4.18
#